data_AF-A0A8T3KUN1-F1
#
_entry.id   AF-A0A8T3KUN1-F1
#
_cell.length_a   1.000
_cell.length_b   1.000
_cell.length_c   1.000
_cell.angle_alpha   90.00
_cell.angle_beta   90.00
_cell.angle_gamma   90.00
#
_symmetry.space_group_name_H-M   'P 1'
#
loop_
_entity.id
_entity.type
_entity.pdbx_description
1 polymer ?
#
loop_
_entity_poly.entity_id
_entity_poly.type
_entity_poly.pdbx_seq_one_letter_code
_entity_poly.pdbx_strand_id
1 'polypeptide(L)'
;MDQDAYHRTYREINDRYCPFERSILNDKCSCGESKRFYLAERVGVHCESDQGQAQCMELLELLRHHARFALKSNDRNATLPHGQAMRLQVGGVRGLFSEIYPQEPIPEPVGDIFTLVSSAIEKFNSLDELPFQPIIQQVAAYRGRQRSKPNK
;
A
#
# COMPACT_ATOMS: atom_id res chain seq x y z
N MET A 1 -1.24 -1.00 -26.06
CA MET A 1 -2.33 -1.70 -25.36
C MET A 1 -3.08 -0.66 -24.55
N ASP A 2 -4.39 -0.54 -24.74
CA ASP A 2 -5.25 0.37 -23.99
C ASP A 2 -5.12 0.07 -22.48
N GLN A 3 -4.80 1.09 -21.69
CA GLN A 3 -4.58 0.97 -20.25
C GLN A 3 -5.87 0.51 -19.53
N ASP A 4 -7.03 0.88 -20.06
CA ASP A 4 -8.33 0.52 -19.49
C ASP A 4 -8.71 -0.91 -19.86
N ALA A 5 -8.40 -1.37 -21.07
CA ALA A 5 -8.58 -2.77 -21.46
C ALA A 5 -7.72 -3.71 -20.60
N TYR A 6 -6.47 -3.33 -20.32
CA TYR A 6 -5.61 -4.07 -19.39
C TYR A 6 -6.20 -4.14 -17.98
N HIS A 7 -6.67 -3.02 -17.41
CA HIS A 7 -7.22 -3.01 -16.06
C HIS A 7 -8.49 -3.87 -15.94
N ARG A 8 -9.32 -3.92 -16.98
CA ARG A 8 -10.52 -4.79 -17.02
C ARG A 8 -10.12 -6.26 -17.04
N THR A 9 -9.30 -6.69 -18.00
CA THR A 9 -8.84 -8.07 -18.09
C THR A 9 -8.05 -8.50 -16.86
N TYR A 10 -7.27 -7.60 -16.26
CA TYR A 10 -6.55 -7.87 -15.02
C TYR A 10 -7.51 -8.16 -13.86
N ARG A 11 -8.57 -7.37 -13.69
CA ARG A 11 -9.56 -7.59 -12.63
C ARG A 11 -10.46 -8.80 -12.91
N GLU A 12 -10.70 -9.13 -14.18
CA GLU A 12 -11.44 -10.32 -14.58
C GLU A 12 -10.64 -11.61 -14.28
N ILE A 13 -9.32 -11.56 -14.39
CA ILE A 13 -8.44 -12.71 -14.16
C ILE A 13 -7.97 -12.81 -12.69
N ASN A 14 -7.82 -11.67 -12.01
CA ASN A 14 -7.36 -11.59 -10.62
C ASN A 14 -8.52 -11.20 -9.70
N ASP A 15 -9.33 -12.20 -9.38
CA ASP A 15 -10.46 -12.14 -8.45
C ASP A 15 -10.05 -11.61 -7.06
N ARG A 16 -8.82 -11.92 -6.60
CA ARG A 16 -8.27 -11.40 -5.34
C ARG A 16 -6.99 -10.59 -5.53
N TYR A 17 -7.08 -9.48 -6.24
CA TYR A 17 -5.91 -8.60 -6.40
C TYR A 17 -5.42 -8.05 -5.06
N CYS A 18 -4.09 -7.94 -4.91
CA CYS A 18 -3.50 -7.35 -3.71
C CYS A 18 -3.62 -5.81 -3.76
N PRO A 19 -4.25 -5.15 -2.76
CA PRO A 19 -4.34 -3.69 -2.72
C PRO A 19 -2.98 -3.00 -2.63
N PHE A 20 -1.98 -3.69 -2.06
CA PHE A 20 -0.59 -3.26 -1.91
C PHE A 20 0.33 -3.77 -3.04
N GLU A 21 -0.24 -4.19 -4.18
CA GLU A 21 0.52 -4.68 -5.34
C GLU A 21 1.67 -3.75 -5.73
N ARG A 22 1.48 -2.43 -5.73
CA ARG A 22 2.53 -1.50 -6.17
C ARG A 22 3.71 -1.48 -5.21
N SER A 23 3.49 -1.49 -3.90
CA SER A 23 4.60 -1.55 -2.93
C SER A 23 5.34 -2.89 -2.99
N ILE A 24 4.62 -3.99 -3.21
CA ILE A 24 5.22 -5.33 -3.35
C ILE A 24 6.04 -5.43 -4.65
N LEU A 25 5.50 -4.99 -5.79
CA LEU A 25 6.20 -5.03 -7.09
C LEU A 25 7.39 -4.07 -7.17
N ASN A 26 7.48 -3.09 -6.27
CA ASN A 26 8.62 -2.17 -6.16
C ASN A 26 9.61 -2.56 -5.04
N ASP A 27 9.47 -3.78 -4.49
CA ASP A 27 10.30 -4.32 -3.42
C ASP A 27 10.42 -3.35 -2.23
N LYS A 28 9.30 -2.68 -1.89
CA LYS A 28 9.19 -1.78 -0.73
C LYS A 28 8.48 -2.41 0.45
N CYS A 29 7.71 -3.47 0.19
CA CYS A 29 7.02 -4.26 1.19
C CYS A 29 7.04 -5.74 0.80
N SER A 30 6.89 -6.65 1.76
CA SER A 30 6.57 -8.06 1.53
C SER A 30 5.20 -8.41 2.10
N CYS A 31 4.63 -9.56 1.70
CA CYS A 31 3.39 -10.07 2.29
C CYS A 31 3.33 -11.58 2.08
N GLY A 32 3.21 -12.35 3.17
CA GLY A 32 3.16 -13.81 3.16
C GLY A 32 1.88 -14.34 2.53
N GLU A 33 0.80 -13.55 2.55
CA GLU A 33 -0.48 -13.85 1.89
C GLU A 33 -0.52 -13.34 0.44
N SER A 34 0.64 -13.08 -0.18
CA SER A 34 0.70 -12.56 -1.55
C SER A 34 1.49 -13.45 -2.49
N LYS A 35 0.95 -13.65 -3.70
CA LYS A 35 1.57 -14.43 -4.76
C LYS A 35 1.71 -13.60 -6.03
N ARG A 36 2.94 -13.50 -6.53
CA ARG A 36 3.20 -12.90 -7.84
C ARG A 36 2.79 -13.88 -8.94
N PHE A 37 2.12 -13.37 -9.97
CA PHE A 37 1.80 -14.14 -11.18
C PHE A 37 2.12 -13.31 -12.42
N TYR A 38 2.29 -13.98 -13.56
CA TYR A 38 2.62 -13.34 -14.82
C TYR A 38 1.43 -13.42 -15.77
N LEU A 39 1.03 -12.27 -16.29
CA LEU A 39 0.04 -12.16 -17.35
C LEU A 39 0.72 -11.50 -18.56
N ALA A 40 1.20 -12.33 -19.47
CA ALA A 40 2.10 -11.93 -20.56
C ALA A 40 3.32 -11.16 -20.02
N GLU A 41 3.53 -9.92 -20.45
CA GLU A 41 4.69 -9.09 -20.07
C GLU A 41 4.53 -8.38 -18.71
N ARG A 42 3.41 -8.58 -18.01
CA ARG A 42 3.11 -7.87 -16.77
C ARG A 42 3.06 -8.83 -15.59
N VAL A 43 3.57 -8.35 -14.45
CA VAL A 43 3.50 -9.05 -13.18
C VAL A 43 2.32 -8.50 -12.40
N GLY A 44 1.44 -9.40 -11.97
CA GLY A 44 0.35 -9.12 -11.04
C GLY A 44 0.67 -9.65 -9.64
N VAL A 45 -0.11 -9.21 -8.65
CA VAL A 45 -0.05 -9.74 -7.29
C VAL A 45 -1.45 -10.16 -6.86
N HIS A 46 -1.61 -11.45 -6.57
CA HIS A 46 -2.81 -12.06 -6.02
C HIS A 46 -2.67 -12.19 -4.50
N CYS A 47 -3.75 -12.03 -3.76
CA CYS A 47 -3.83 -12.30 -2.33
C CYS A 47 -4.41 -13.69 -2.10
N GLU A 48 -3.77 -14.50 -1.27
CA GLU A 48 -4.18 -15.88 -0.99
C GLU A 48 -5.26 -15.97 0.09
N SER A 49 -5.51 -14.88 0.83
CA SER A 49 -6.49 -14.79 1.92
C SER A 49 -7.59 -13.77 1.63
N ASP A 50 -8.85 -14.21 1.65
CA ASP A 50 -10.02 -13.34 1.50
C ASP A 50 -10.09 -12.30 2.62
N GLN A 51 -9.87 -12.74 3.87
CA GLN A 51 -9.87 -11.86 5.03
C GLN A 51 -8.71 -10.86 4.96
N GLY A 52 -7.50 -11.33 4.60
CA GLY A 52 -6.33 -10.47 4.46
C GLY A 52 -6.52 -9.41 3.37
N GLN A 53 -7.13 -9.78 2.24
CA GLN A 53 -7.48 -8.83 1.18
C GLN A 53 -8.47 -7.78 1.68
N ALA A 54 -9.55 -8.19 2.35
CA ALA A 54 -10.57 -7.29 2.89
C ALA A 54 -9.97 -6.28 3.87
N GLN A 55 -9.16 -6.73 4.83
CA GLN A 55 -8.48 -5.87 5.80
C GLN A 55 -7.50 -4.90 5.11
N CYS A 56 -6.75 -5.38 4.11
CA CYS A 56 -5.84 -4.52 3.35
C CYS A 56 -6.59 -3.45 2.53
N MET A 57 -7.76 -3.79 1.98
CA MET A 57 -8.61 -2.84 1.27
C MET A 57 -9.16 -1.78 2.21
N GLU A 58 -9.72 -2.20 3.34
CA GLU A 58 -10.24 -1.31 4.38
C GLU A 58 -9.16 -0.33 4.87
N LEU A 59 -7.97 -0.85 5.21
CA LEU A 59 -6.84 0.00 5.59
C LEU A 59 -6.50 1.02 4.49
N LEU A 60 -6.46 0.60 3.22
CA LEU A 60 -6.12 1.50 2.13
C LEU A 60 -7.18 2.60 1.92
N GLU A 61 -8.45 2.27 2.12
CA GLU A 61 -9.55 3.24 2.08
C GLU A 61 -9.46 4.26 3.22
N LEU A 62 -9.19 3.81 4.44
CA LEU A 62 -8.99 4.67 5.60
C LEU A 62 -7.77 5.58 5.44
N LEU A 63 -6.63 5.01 5.04
CA LEU A 63 -5.44 5.79 4.70
C LEU A 63 -5.76 6.84 3.64
N ARG A 64 -6.50 6.46 2.59
CA ARG A 64 -6.89 7.40 1.52
C ARG A 64 -7.78 8.52 2.05
N HIS A 65 -8.72 8.20 2.95
CA HIS A 65 -9.60 9.18 3.57
C HIS A 65 -8.82 10.22 4.37
N HIS A 66 -7.90 9.78 5.22
CA HIS A 66 -7.13 10.64 6.11
C HIS A 66 -5.97 11.36 5.40
N ALA A 67 -5.41 10.76 4.34
CA ALA A 67 -4.27 11.32 3.60
C ALA A 67 -4.63 12.34 2.51
N ARG A 68 -5.92 12.67 2.29
CA ARG A 68 -6.36 13.52 1.16
C ARG A 68 -5.53 14.80 1.00
N PHE A 69 -5.29 15.49 2.10
CA PHE A 69 -4.48 16.71 2.12
C PHE A 69 -3.00 16.44 1.87
N ALA A 70 -2.43 15.41 2.52
CA ALA A 70 -1.03 15.01 2.31
C ALA A 70 -0.73 14.59 0.86
N LEU A 71 -1.73 14.02 0.19
CA LEU A 71 -1.67 13.60 -1.22
C LEU A 71 -2.04 14.71 -2.21
N LYS A 72 -2.60 15.84 -1.76
CA LYS A 72 -3.19 16.88 -2.63
C LYS A 72 -4.21 16.29 -3.61
N SER A 73 -5.03 15.36 -3.13
CA SER A 73 -6.05 14.67 -3.93
C SER A 73 -7.44 15.08 -3.44
N ASN A 74 -8.14 15.85 -4.28
CA ASN A 74 -9.48 16.35 -3.96
C ASN A 74 -10.57 15.29 -4.22
N ASP A 75 -10.32 14.33 -5.11
CA ASP A 75 -11.28 13.30 -5.50
C ASP A 75 -10.97 11.95 -4.82
N ARG A 76 -11.94 11.46 -4.05
CA ARG A 76 -11.88 10.15 -3.36
C ARG A 76 -11.99 8.97 -4.32
N ASN A 77 -12.55 9.16 -5.51
CA ASN A 77 -12.82 8.09 -6.46
C ASN A 77 -11.86 8.09 -7.65
N ALA A 78 -11.12 9.18 -7.87
CA ALA A 78 -10.12 9.24 -8.94
C ALA A 78 -9.00 8.20 -8.77
N THR A 79 -8.50 7.65 -9.86
CA THR A 79 -7.30 6.80 -9.79
C THR A 79 -6.10 7.63 -9.31
N LEU A 80 -5.42 7.20 -8.25
CA LEU A 80 -4.22 7.88 -7.78
C LEU A 80 -3.08 7.71 -8.80
N PRO A 81 -2.38 8.79 -9.19
CA PRO A 81 -1.13 8.68 -9.93
C PRO A 81 -0.14 7.79 -9.20
N HIS A 82 0.71 7.07 -9.94
CA HIS A 82 1.63 6.07 -9.36
C HIS A 82 2.42 6.60 -8.16
N GLY A 83 2.97 7.80 -8.23
CA GLY A 83 3.72 8.41 -7.12
C GLY A 83 2.87 8.65 -5.86
N GLN A 84 1.60 9.03 -6.01
CA GLN A 84 0.68 9.17 -4.87
C GLN A 84 0.26 7.81 -4.32
N ALA A 85 0.02 6.83 -5.18
CA ALA A 85 -0.28 5.46 -4.76
C ALA A 85 0.89 4.85 -3.98
N MET A 86 2.14 5.05 -4.42
CA MET A 86 3.34 4.61 -3.69
C MET A 86 3.49 5.32 -2.34
N ARG A 87 3.23 6.63 -2.27
CA ARG A 87 3.23 7.37 -1.00
C ARG A 87 2.18 6.84 -0.03
N LEU A 88 0.98 6.56 -0.53
CA LEU A 88 -0.10 6.03 0.29
C LEU A 88 0.22 4.61 0.79
N GLN A 89 0.61 3.71 -0.12
CA GLN A 89 0.89 2.32 0.23
C GLN A 89 2.12 2.20 1.12
N VAL A 90 3.29 2.67 0.67
CA VAL A 90 4.53 2.50 1.44
C VAL A 90 4.52 3.38 2.68
N GLY A 91 4.11 4.65 2.56
CA GLY A 91 4.04 5.55 3.71
C GLY A 91 3.01 5.13 4.75
N GLY A 92 1.89 4.54 4.33
CA GLY A 92 0.88 3.99 5.25
C GLY A 92 1.40 2.81 6.04
N VAL A 93 2.05 1.85 5.36
CA VAL A 93 2.67 0.68 6.02
C VAL A 93 3.82 1.10 6.94
N ARG A 94 4.65 2.08 6.54
CA ARG A 94 5.69 2.68 7.41
C ARG A 94 5.09 3.32 8.66
N GLY A 95 3.98 4.06 8.50
CA GLY A 95 3.24 4.65 9.61
C GLY A 95 2.72 3.59 10.57
N LEU A 96 2.07 2.55 10.04
CA LEU A 96 1.56 1.45 10.84
C LEU A 96 2.67 0.74 11.62
N PHE A 97 3.83 0.53 10.98
CA PHE A 97 5.01 -0.04 11.63
C PHE A 97 5.48 0.81 12.82
N SER A 98 5.62 2.13 12.65
CA SER A 98 6.04 3.01 13.74
C SER A 98 5.08 2.99 14.94
N GLU A 99 3.78 2.80 14.69
CA GLU A 99 2.79 2.73 15.76
C GLU A 99 2.80 1.39 16.48
N ILE A 100 3.12 0.30 15.80
CA ILE A 100 3.25 -1.03 16.42
C ILE A 100 4.58 -1.14 17.18
N TYR A 101 5.68 -0.69 16.57
CA TYR A 101 7.05 -0.81 17.06
C TYR A 101 7.72 0.57 17.24
N PRO A 102 7.28 1.40 18.21
CA PRO A 102 7.74 2.79 18.34
C PRO A 102 9.22 2.95 18.72
N GLN A 103 9.86 1.89 19.19
CA GLN A 103 11.28 1.88 19.56
C GLN A 103 12.18 1.32 18.44
N GLU A 104 11.59 0.84 17.35
CA GLU A 104 12.32 0.24 16.24
C GLU A 104 12.44 1.22 15.07
N PRO A 105 13.61 1.30 14.42
CA PRO A 105 13.72 2.05 13.18
C PRO A 105 12.85 1.40 12.11
N ILE A 106 12.17 2.22 11.31
CA ILE A 106 11.36 1.74 10.19
C ILE A 106 12.27 0.99 9.20
N PRO A 107 12.02 -0.31 8.93
CA PRO A 107 12.85 -1.07 8.02
C PRO A 107 12.61 -0.67 6.55
N GLU A 108 13.64 -0.81 5.72
CA GLU A 108 13.56 -0.63 4.27
C GLU A 108 14.12 -1.88 3.55
N PRO A 109 13.29 -2.74 2.95
CA PRO A 109 11.82 -2.65 2.81
C PRO A 109 11.08 -2.83 4.13
N VAL A 110 9.81 -2.36 4.18
CA VAL A 110 8.94 -2.72 5.29
C VAL A 110 8.59 -4.20 5.20
N GLY A 111 8.49 -4.89 6.33
CA GLY A 111 8.27 -6.33 6.38
C GLY A 111 6.88 -6.76 5.89
N ASP A 112 6.40 -7.86 6.46
CA ASP A 112 5.15 -8.50 6.06
C ASP A 112 3.91 -7.63 6.34
N ILE A 113 3.20 -7.23 5.29
CA ILE A 113 1.99 -6.41 5.38
C ILE A 113 0.86 -7.14 6.11
N PHE A 114 0.64 -8.43 5.85
CA PHE A 114 -0.45 -9.16 6.48
C PHE A 114 -0.24 -9.28 7.98
N THR A 115 0.98 -9.65 8.39
CA THR A 115 1.36 -9.67 9.81
C THR A 115 1.19 -8.29 10.44
N LEU A 116 1.64 -7.23 9.76
CA LEU A 116 1.56 -5.88 10.29
C LEU A 116 0.11 -5.40 10.49
N VAL A 117 -0.76 -5.67 9.51
CA VAL A 117 -2.19 -5.34 9.58
C VAL A 117 -2.86 -6.13 10.71
N SER A 118 -2.55 -7.41 10.84
CA SER A 118 -3.09 -8.27 11.89
C SER A 118 -2.66 -7.77 13.28
N SER A 119 -1.38 -7.47 13.47
CA SER A 119 -0.87 -6.89 14.72
C SER A 119 -1.47 -5.51 15.02
N ALA A 120 -1.80 -4.72 14.00
CA ALA A 120 -2.48 -3.44 14.19
C ALA A 120 -3.90 -3.63 14.75
N ILE A 121 -4.66 -4.56 14.16
CA ILE A 121 -6.02 -4.87 14.61
C ILE A 121 -5.99 -5.42 16.04
N GLU A 122 -5.05 -6.30 16.36
CA GLU A 122 -4.88 -6.82 17.73
C GLU A 122 -4.54 -5.70 18.74
N LYS A 123 -3.69 -4.75 18.35
CA LYS A 123 -3.24 -3.67 19.24
C LYS A 123 -4.27 -2.55 19.43
N PHE A 124 -5.00 -2.21 18.37
CA PHE A 124 -5.90 -1.06 18.33
C PHE A 124 -7.37 -1.46 18.19
N ASN A 125 -7.72 -2.73 18.40
CA ASN A 125 -9.04 -3.35 18.23
C ASN A 125 -9.59 -3.41 16.79
N SER A 126 -9.42 -2.34 16.01
CA SER A 126 -9.92 -2.23 14.64
C SER A 126 -9.08 -1.27 13.81
N LEU A 127 -9.26 -1.30 12.48
CA LEU A 127 -8.56 -0.39 11.58
C LEU A 127 -9.09 1.06 11.68
N ASP A 128 -10.36 1.24 12.05
CA ASP A 128 -10.96 2.56 12.26
C ASP A 128 -10.39 3.30 13.50
N GLU A 129 -9.88 2.54 14.48
CA GLU A 129 -9.30 3.08 15.72
C GLU A 129 -7.81 3.41 15.60
N LEU A 130 -7.21 3.26 14.41
CA LEU A 130 -5.79 3.55 14.21
C LEU A 130 -5.46 5.03 14.48
N PRO A 131 -4.28 5.32 15.06
CA PRO A 131 -3.81 6.69 15.24
C PRO A 131 -3.38 7.29 13.89
N PHE A 132 -4.33 7.76 13.09
CA PHE A 132 -4.06 8.22 11.72
C PHE A 132 -3.11 9.41 11.64
N GLN A 133 -3.07 10.29 12.64
CA GLN A 133 -2.23 11.49 12.58
C GLN A 133 -0.73 11.15 12.39
N PRO A 134 -0.08 10.34 13.25
CA PRO A 134 1.31 9.93 13.03
C PRO A 134 1.48 9.03 11.79
N ILE A 135 0.48 8.20 11.44
CA ILE A 135 0.54 7.37 10.23
C ILE A 135 0.59 8.24 8.96
N ILE A 136 -0.26 9.26 8.86
CA ILE A 136 -0.29 10.17 7.71
C ILE A 136 0.97 11.03 7.63
N GLN A 137 1.67 11.29 8.74
CA GLN A 137 2.99 11.93 8.69
C GLN A 137 4.01 11.08 7.91
N GLN A 138 3.96 9.75 8.03
CA GLN A 138 4.81 8.85 7.23
C GLN A 138 4.39 8.81 5.74
N VAL A 139 3.09 8.92 5.44
CA VAL A 139 2.58 9.12 4.06
C VAL A 139 3.13 10.42 3.44
N ALA A 140 3.16 11.49 4.23
CA ALA A 140 3.72 12.78 3.80
C ALA A 140 5.24 12.71 3.62
N ALA A 141 5.94 12.04 4.54
CA ALA A 141 7.40 11.95 4.59
C ALA A 141 7.98 11.02 3.50
N TYR A 142 7.25 9.99 3.09
CA TYR A 142 7.74 9.05 2.09
C TYR A 142 8.01 9.75 0.75
N ARG A 143 9.27 9.70 0.32
CA ARG A 143 9.70 10.07 -1.03
C ARG A 143 10.17 8.81 -1.72
N GLY A 144 9.48 8.43 -2.80
CA GLY A 144 9.96 7.35 -3.67
C GLY A 144 11.36 7.67 -4.22
N ARG A 145 11.97 6.71 -4.93
CA ARG A 145 13.34 6.86 -5.47
C ARG A 145 13.48 8.19 -6.20
N GLN A 146 14.30 9.10 -5.66
CA GLN A 146 14.60 10.35 -6.35
C GLN A 146 15.41 10.03 -7.61
N ARG A 147 15.01 10.60 -8.75
CA ARG A 147 15.86 10.58 -9.94
C ARG A 147 17.16 11.28 -9.55
N SER A 148 18.27 10.55 -9.60
CA SER A 148 19.59 11.17 -9.50
C SER A 148 19.66 12.24 -10.59
N LYS A 149 19.99 13.48 -10.22
CA LYS A 149 20.24 14.51 -11.25
C LYS A 149 21.40 13.99 -12.10
N PRO A 150 21.29 13.98 -13.44
CA PRO A 150 22.45 13.66 -14.26
C PRO A 150 23.56 14.63 -13.87
N ASN A 151 24.75 14.10 -13.54
CA ASN A 151 25.93 14.94 -13.30
C ASN A 151 26.08 15.84 -14.52
N LYS A 152 26.10 17.14 -14.27
CA LYS A 152 26.31 18.17 -15.29
C LYS A 152 27.79 18.41 -15.48
#